data_AF-A0A0F9D7U3-F1
#
_entry.id   AF-A0A0F9D7U3-F1
#
_cell.length_a   1.000
_cell.length_b   1.000
_cell.length_c   1.000
_cell.angle_alpha   90.00
_cell.angle_beta   90.00
_cell.angle_gamma   90.00
#
_symmetry.space_group_name_H-M   'P 1'
#
loop_
_entity.id
_entity.type
_entity.pdbx_description
1 polymer ?
#
loop_
_entity_poly.entity_id
_entity_poly.type
_entity_poly.pdbx_seq_one_letter_code
_entity_poly.pdbx_strand_id
1 'polypeptide(L)' 'MGVGDPFGMAVSHGIASGMGGIRTAGDLVAWMQISRKMKIDEAKQYVAKKLGIEVSI' A
#
# COMPACT_ATOMS: atom_id res chain seq x y z
N MET A 1 1.24 7.07 -29.94
CA MET A 1 1.25 6.91 -28.48
C MET A 1 0.58 5.58 -28.18
N GLY A 2 1.37 4.51 -28.06
CA GLY A 2 0.84 3.15 -27.98
C GLY A 2 0.08 2.95 -26.68
N VAL A 3 -1.16 2.50 -26.78
CA VAL A 3 -1.91 1.97 -25.63
C VAL A 3 -1.15 0.74 -25.16
N GLY A 4 -0.49 0.85 -24.00
CA GLY A 4 0.15 -0.28 -23.34
C GLY A 4 -0.86 -1.36 -22.98
N ASP A 5 -0.38 -2.59 -22.81
CA ASP A 5 -1.17 -3.80 -22.63
C ASP A 5 -2.35 -3.59 -21.65
N PRO A 6 -3.62 -3.81 -22.06
CA PRO A 6 -4.80 -3.54 -21.23
C PRO A 6 -4.79 -4.26 -19.88
N PHE A 7 -4.18 -5.44 -19.83
CA PHE A 7 -3.98 -6.20 -18.59
C PHE A 7 -2.97 -5.54 -17.65
N GLY A 8 -1.91 -4.95 -18.19
CA GLY A 8 -0.91 -4.21 -17.41
C GLY A 8 -1.49 -2.94 -16.80
N MET A 9 -2.35 -2.23 -17.53
CA MET A 9 -3.05 -1.02 -17.07
C MET A 9 -3.99 -1.33 -15.88
N ALA A 10 -4.76 -2.41 -15.93
CA ALA A 10 -5.68 -2.78 -14.83
C ALA A 10 -4.92 -3.18 -13.55
N VAL A 11 -3.84 -3.95 -13.69
CA VAL A 11 -2.98 -4.36 -12.56
C VAL A 11 -2.28 -3.15 -11.95
N SER A 12 -1.66 -2.31 -12.78
CA SER A 12 -1.00 -1.09 -12.30
C SER A 12 -1.99 -0.07 -11.72
N HIS A 13 -3.19 0.05 -12.29
CA HIS A 13 -4.28 0.86 -11.73
C HIS A 13 -4.77 0.32 -10.39
N GLY A 14 -4.92 -1.01 -10.22
CA GLY A 14 -5.29 -1.63 -8.94
C GLY A 14 -4.21 -1.48 -7.86
N ILE A 15 -2.93 -1.60 -8.22
CA ILE A 15 -1.79 -1.35 -7.33
C ILE A 15 -1.67 0.14 -6.99
N ALA A 16 -2.01 1.04 -7.92
CA ALA A 16 -1.90 2.48 -7.70
C ALA A 16 -3.10 3.09 -6.94
N SER A 17 -4.31 2.53 -7.08
CA SER A 17 -5.56 3.20 -6.68
C SER A 17 -6.18 2.70 -5.37
N GLY A 18 -5.67 1.64 -4.75
CA GLY A 18 -6.17 1.12 -3.46
C GLY A 18 -5.07 0.97 -2.42
N MET A 19 -5.42 0.92 -1.12
CA MET A 19 -4.51 0.74 0.03
C MET A 19 -3.69 -0.58 0.04
N GLY A 20 -3.58 -1.27 -1.08
CA GLY A 20 -2.93 -2.58 -1.22
C GLY A 20 -1.70 -2.60 -2.13
N GLY A 21 -1.29 -1.47 -2.71
CA GLY A 21 -0.15 -1.46 -3.64
C GLY A 21 1.03 -0.59 -3.24
N ILE A 22 2.14 -0.78 -3.97
CA ILE A 22 3.51 -0.25 -3.75
C ILE A 22 3.59 1.30 -3.71
N ARG A 23 2.49 2.02 -3.97
CA ARG A 23 2.42 3.49 -3.89
C ARG A 23 1.39 4.04 -2.91
N THR A 24 0.82 3.18 -2.05
CA THR A 24 -0.29 3.51 -1.12
C THR A 24 0.05 3.12 0.33
N ALA A 25 -0.92 3.21 1.26
CA ALA A 25 -0.72 2.81 2.66
C ALA A 25 -0.19 1.36 2.82
N GLY A 26 -0.50 0.46 1.89
CA GLY A 26 0.00 -0.92 1.89
C GLY A 26 1.52 -1.02 1.72
N ASP A 27 2.12 -0.17 0.87
CA ASP A 27 3.58 -0.10 0.72
C ASP A 27 4.23 0.43 1.99
N LEU A 28 3.64 1.45 2.60
CA LEU A 28 4.13 1.99 3.87
C LEU A 28 4.11 0.92 4.96
N VAL A 29 3.03 0.12 5.05
CA VAL A 29 2.94 -0.99 5.98
C VAL A 29 4.00 -2.05 5.67
N ALA A 30 4.18 -2.42 4.39
CA ALA A 30 5.19 -3.39 3.95
C ALA A 30 6.63 -2.91 4.27
N TRP A 31 6.94 -1.63 4.07
CA TRP A 31 8.22 -1.04 4.47
C TRP A 31 8.43 -1.04 5.99
N MET A 32 7.38 -0.82 6.78
CA MET A 32 7.48 -0.96 8.24
C MET A 32 7.76 -2.42 8.65
N GLN A 33 7.23 -3.40 7.91
CA GLN A 33 7.58 -4.81 8.14
C GLN A 33 9.01 -5.13 7.72
N ILE A 34 9.49 -4.64 6.57
CA ILE A 34 10.82 -4.99 6.04
C ILE A 34 11.93 -4.21 6.76
N SER A 35 11.83 -2.88 6.84
CA SER A 35 12.88 -2.04 7.40
C SER A 35 12.91 -2.02 8.93
N ARG A 36 11.75 -2.20 9.58
CA ARG A 36 11.65 -2.12 11.05
C ARG A 36 11.28 -3.45 11.72
N LYS A 37 11.10 -4.54 10.96
CA LYS A 37 10.67 -5.85 11.47
C LYS A 37 9.39 -5.78 12.32
N MET A 38 8.51 -4.81 12.03
CA MET A 38 7.24 -4.67 12.74
C MET A 38 6.27 -5.78 12.35
N LYS A 39 5.45 -6.24 13.29
CA LYS A 39 4.31 -7.11 12.97
C LYS A 39 3.26 -6.33 12.18
N ILE A 40 2.44 -7.04 11.41
CA ILE A 40 1.48 -6.42 10.49
C ILE A 40 0.49 -5.48 11.19
N ASP A 41 0.05 -5.83 12.40
CA ASP A 41 -0.88 -5.02 13.19
C ASP A 41 -0.23 -3.71 13.66
N GLU A 42 0.98 -3.80 14.22
CA GLU A 42 1.77 -2.64 14.64
C GLU A 42 2.12 -1.73 13.46
N ALA A 43 2.47 -2.32 12.31
CA ALA A 43 2.76 -1.58 11.09
C ALA A 43 1.51 -0.83 10.58
N LYS A 44 0.33 -1.48 10.57
CA LYS A 44 -0.95 -0.85 10.22
C LYS A 44 -1.27 0.31 11.15
N GLN A 45 -1.18 0.12 12.46
CA GLN A 45 -1.42 1.18 13.45
C GLN A 45 -0.44 2.35 13.30
N TYR A 46 0.84 2.04 13.08
CA TYR A 46 1.88 3.04 12.89
C TYR A 46 1.62 3.92 11.65
N VAL A 47 1.26 3.29 10.53
CA VAL A 47 0.97 3.99 9.28
C VAL A 47 -0.34 4.77 9.37
N ALA A 48 -1.39 4.19 9.98
CA ALA A 48 -2.67 4.87 10.18
C ALA A 48 -2.53 6.11 11.08
N LYS A 49 -1.78 6.01 12.18
CA LYS A 49 -1.45 7.16 13.03
C LYS A 49 -0.68 8.25 12.28
N LYS A 50 0.24 7.87 11.40
CA LYS A 50 1.01 8.80 10.55
C LYS A 50 0.13 9.51 9.52
N LEU A 51 -0.90 8.83 9.02
CA LEU A 51 -1.81 9.34 8.01
C LEU A 51 -3.07 10.01 8.59
N GLY A 52 -3.27 9.94 9.92
CA GLY A 52 -4.44 10.52 10.59
C GLY A 52 -5.75 9.80 10.27
N ILE A 53 -5.68 8.52 9.88
CA ILE A 53 -6.83 7.68 9.54
C ILE A 53 -7.01 6.60 10.60
N GLU A 54 -8.24 6.09 10.74
CA GLU A 54 -8.50 4.93 11.60
C GLU A 54 -8.16 3.62 10.89
N VAL A 55 -7.63 2.65 11.64
CA VAL A 55 -7.33 1.31 11.11
C VAL A 55 -8.65 0.54 11.00
N SER A 56 -9.14 0.32 9.77
CA SER A 56 -10.14 -0.72 9.53
C SER A 56 -9.43 -2.07 9.48
N ILE A 57 -9.73 -2.93 10.45
CA ILE A 57 -9.22 -4.30 10.55
C ILE A 57 -10.00 -5.21 9.60
#